data_AF-A0A7V3MFH4-F1
#
_entry.id   AF-A0A7V3MFH4-F1
#
_cell.length_a   1.000
_cell.length_b   1.000
_cell.length_c   1.000
_cell.angle_alpha   90.00
_cell.angle_beta   90.00
_cell.angle_gamma   90.00
#
_symmetry.space_group_name_H-M   'P 1'
#
loop_
_entity.id
_entity.type
_entity.pdbx_description
1 polymer ?
#
loop_
_entity_poly.entity_id
_entity_poly.type
_entity_poly.pdbx_seq_one_letter_code
_entity_poly.pdbx_strand_id
1 'polypeptide(L)'
;VLLIEKNQSRDDEKFEAFLKIAFAQPRKKLSKNLSAVFSKDIMNELFSKLELDSNLRPHEAATSIYHHIYNELKDNLDGQQSKQRKISKSRAKNAKSGQ
;
A
#
# COMPACT_ATOMS: atom_id res chain seq x y z
N VAL A 1 14.99 9.72 32.11
CA VAL A 1 15.36 8.47 31.40
C VAL A 1 14.07 7.85 30.89
N LEU A 2 13.98 7.48 29.61
CA LEU A 2 12.81 6.82 29.03
C LEU A 2 13.00 5.30 29.16
N LEU A 3 12.08 4.63 29.85
CA LEU A 3 12.07 3.17 29.96
C LEU A 3 11.22 2.61 28.81
N ILE A 4 11.82 1.80 27.94
CA ILE A 4 11.13 1.11 26.85
C ILE A 4 11.21 -0.38 27.14
N GLU A 5 10.07 -0.99 27.45
CA GLU A 5 9.95 -2.43 27.73
C GLU A 5 9.09 -3.10 26.66
N LYS A 6 9.60 -4.23 26.13
CA LYS A 6 8.93 -5.01 25.11
C LYS A 6 8.00 -6.03 25.77
N ASN A 7 6.69 -5.83 25.63
CA ASN A 7 5.69 -6.75 26.19
C ASN A 7 5.41 -7.98 25.32
N GLN A 8 5.60 -7.89 23.99
CA GLN A 8 5.34 -8.99 23.05
C GLN A 8 6.07 -8.79 21.72
N SER A 9 6.39 -9.88 21.02
CA SER A 9 6.86 -9.87 19.63
C SER A 9 5.70 -10.12 18.69
N ARG A 10 5.60 -9.34 17.61
CA ARG A 10 4.73 -9.61 16.48
C ARG A 10 5.55 -9.42 15.21
N ASP A 11 5.85 -10.52 14.54
CA ASP A 11 6.54 -10.49 13.24
C ASP A 11 5.50 -10.60 12.13
N ASP A 12 5.22 -9.46 11.50
CA ASP A 12 4.39 -9.37 10.29
C ASP A 12 5.17 -8.57 9.24
N GLU A 13 5.89 -9.30 8.38
CA GLU A 13 6.70 -8.71 7.31
C GLU A 13 5.86 -7.90 6.33
N LYS A 14 4.61 -8.30 6.07
CA LYS A 14 3.69 -7.58 5.18
C LYS A 14 3.29 -6.25 5.81
N PHE A 15 3.02 -6.23 7.11
CA PHE A 15 2.73 -5.00 7.84
C PHE A 15 3.96 -4.08 7.91
N GLU A 16 5.15 -4.62 8.13
CA GLU A 16 6.39 -3.84 8.12
C GLU A 16 6.64 -3.21 6.74
N ALA A 17 6.47 -3.97 5.67
CA ALA A 17 6.56 -3.45 4.30
C ALA A 17 5.52 -2.34 4.04
N PHE A 18 4.27 -2.54 4.50
CA PHE A 18 3.23 -1.52 4.44
C PHE A 18 3.65 -0.23 5.16
N LEU A 19 4.17 -0.33 6.38
CA LEU A 19 4.65 0.82 7.15
C LEU A 19 5.80 1.54 6.42
N LYS A 20 6.75 0.80 5.85
CA LYS A 20 7.83 1.39 5.05
C LYS A 20 7.29 2.23 3.89
N ILE A 21 6.24 1.76 3.21
CA ILE A 21 5.59 2.50 2.12
C ILE A 21 4.89 3.75 2.66
N ALA A 22 4.09 3.59 3.72
CA ALA A 22 3.34 4.69 4.33
C ALA A 22 4.25 5.84 4.76
N PHE A 23 5.43 5.53 5.31
CA PHE A 23 6.40 6.51 5.82
C PHE A 23 7.52 6.88 4.83
N ALA A 24 7.50 6.36 3.59
CA ALA A 24 8.57 6.57 2.61
C ALA A 24 8.87 8.06 2.31
N GLN A 25 7.86 8.93 2.37
CA GLN A 25 8.00 10.38 2.19
C GLN A 25 7.25 11.13 3.31
N PRO A 26 7.91 11.50 4.41
CA PRO A 26 7.25 12.03 5.62
C PRO A 26 6.50 13.35 5.42
N ARG A 27 6.92 14.15 4.43
CA ARG A 27 6.33 15.46 4.10
C ARG A 27 5.20 15.36 3.07
N LYS A 28 5.02 14.20 2.44
CA LYS A 28 3.94 13.96 1.46
C LYS A 28 2.71 13.43 2.20
N LYS A 29 1.55 13.57 1.55
CA LYS A 29 0.28 13.02 2.04
C LYS A 29 0.36 11.50 2.14
N LEU A 30 -0.26 10.92 3.15
CA LEU A 30 -0.33 9.47 3.37
C LEU A 30 -0.94 8.76 2.14
N SER A 31 -2.03 9.30 1.61
CA SER A 31 -2.69 8.81 0.39
C SER A 31 -1.73 8.75 -0.82
N LYS A 32 -0.82 9.72 -0.94
CA LYS A 32 0.17 9.76 -2.01
C LYS A 32 1.28 8.72 -1.82
N ASN A 33 1.70 8.48 -0.59
CA ASN A 33 2.69 7.45 -0.28
C ASN A 33 2.13 6.06 -0.58
N LEU A 34 0.88 5.79 -0.16
CA LEU A 34 0.20 4.53 -0.41
C LEU A 34 -0.14 4.32 -1.90
N SER A 35 -0.44 5.40 -2.63
CA SER A 35 -0.68 5.35 -4.09
C SER A 35 0.54 4.90 -4.92
N ALA A 36 1.72 4.73 -4.31
CA ALA A 36 2.87 4.13 -4.98
C ALA A 36 2.68 2.63 -5.26
N VAL A 37 1.84 1.96 -4.46
CA VAL A 37 1.58 0.52 -4.55
C VAL A 37 0.11 0.22 -4.82
N PHE A 38 -0.80 1.01 -4.23
CA PHE A 38 -2.23 0.82 -4.37
C PHE A 38 -2.83 1.78 -5.41
N SER A 39 -3.93 1.39 -6.07
CA SER A 39 -4.62 2.28 -7.00
C SER A 39 -5.27 3.46 -6.27
N LYS A 40 -5.43 4.58 -6.97
CA LYS A 40 -6.05 5.79 -6.42
C LYS A 40 -7.50 5.57 -6.01
N ASP A 41 -8.23 4.71 -6.73
CA ASP A 41 -9.65 4.43 -6.46
C ASP A 41 -9.81 3.75 -5.09
N ILE A 42 -8.99 2.73 -4.81
CA ILE A 42 -8.96 2.05 -3.50
C ILE A 42 -8.58 3.04 -2.39
N MET A 43 -7.61 3.93 -2.64
CA MET A 43 -7.22 4.93 -1.64
C MET A 43 -8.33 5.93 -1.34
N ASN A 44 -9.05 6.41 -2.36
CA ASN A 44 -10.14 7.35 -2.15
C ASN A 44 -11.30 6.69 -1.39
N GLU A 45 -11.66 5.46 -1.74
CA GLU A 45 -12.68 4.69 -1.03
C GLU A 45 -12.28 4.44 0.43
N LEU A 46 -11.03 4.03 0.66
CA LEU A 46 -10.50 3.79 2.00
C LEU A 46 -10.49 5.05 2.86
N PHE A 47 -10.00 6.18 2.32
CA PHE A 47 -9.97 7.45 3.06
C PHE A 47 -11.39 7.94 3.35
N SER A 48 -12.33 7.76 2.44
CA SER A 48 -13.73 8.08 2.68
C SER A 48 -14.37 7.16 3.72
N LYS A 49 -14.08 5.85 3.69
CA LYS A 49 -14.63 4.85 4.61
C LYS A 49 -14.12 5.05 6.04
N LEU A 50 -12.85 5.42 6.19
CA LEU A 50 -12.20 5.66 7.49
C LEU A 50 -12.31 7.13 7.94
N GLU A 51 -13.04 7.96 7.19
CA GLU A 51 -13.23 9.40 7.45
C GLU A 51 -11.89 10.14 7.68
N LEU A 52 -10.86 9.78 6.89
CA LEU A 52 -9.52 10.35 6.99
C LEU A 52 -9.39 11.62 6.15
N ASP A 53 -8.68 12.61 6.68
CA ASP A 53 -8.35 13.81 5.91
C ASP A 53 -7.47 13.46 4.70
N SER A 54 -7.87 13.95 3.53
CA SER A 54 -7.10 13.84 2.28
C SER A 54 -5.72 14.49 2.36
N ASN A 55 -5.51 15.44 3.28
CA ASN A 55 -4.23 16.10 3.52
C ASN A 55 -3.36 15.44 4.59
N LEU A 56 -3.87 14.41 5.27
CA LEU A 56 -3.20 13.73 6.38
C LEU A 56 -1.80 13.23 5.98
N ARG A 57 -0.80 13.54 6.82
CA ARG A 57 0.56 13.05 6.68
C ARG A 57 0.81 11.85 7.60
N PRO A 58 1.81 11.01 7.30
CA PRO A 58 2.04 9.79 8.07
C PRO A 58 2.29 10.04 9.58
N HIS A 59 3.00 11.10 9.94
CA HIS A 59 3.27 11.38 11.37
C HIS A 59 2.09 11.99 12.13
N GLU A 60 1.05 12.46 11.43
CA GLU A 60 -0.14 13.07 12.04
C GLU A 60 -1.19 12.01 12.42
N ALA A 61 -1.10 10.80 11.83
CA ALA A 61 -2.02 9.71 12.10
C ALA A 61 -1.62 8.91 13.35
N ALA A 62 -2.61 8.51 14.15
CA ALA A 62 -2.39 7.62 15.29
C ALA A 62 -2.05 6.18 14.84
N THR A 63 -1.33 5.44 15.68
CA THR A 63 -0.93 4.03 15.40
C THR A 63 -2.11 3.13 15.06
N SER A 64 -3.26 3.31 15.72
CA SER A 64 -4.50 2.56 15.47
C SER A 64 -4.99 2.72 14.02
N ILE A 65 -4.86 3.90 13.42
CA ILE A 65 -5.25 4.15 12.03
C ILE A 65 -4.47 3.26 11.07
N TYR A 66 -3.19 3.03 11.32
CA TYR A 66 -2.37 2.15 10.49
C TYR A 66 -2.84 0.69 10.52
N HIS A 67 -3.28 0.21 11.68
CA HIS A 67 -3.86 -1.12 11.78
C HIS A 67 -5.20 -1.21 11.03
N HIS A 68 -6.05 -0.19 11.11
CA HIS A 68 -7.32 -0.15 10.36
C HIS A 68 -7.07 -0.12 8.84
N ILE A 69 -6.20 0.79 8.38
CA ILE A 69 -5.80 0.86 6.96
C ILE A 69 -5.25 -0.48 6.50
N TYR A 70 -4.36 -1.09 7.28
CA TYR A 70 -3.76 -2.37 6.90
C TYR A 70 -4.79 -3.48 6.80
N ASN A 71 -5.73 -3.58 7.75
CA ASN A 71 -6.77 -4.60 7.71
C ASN A 71 -7.69 -4.46 6.48
N GLU A 72 -8.07 -3.24 6.13
CA GLU A 72 -8.88 -2.95 4.93
C GLU A 72 -8.12 -3.24 3.61
N LEU A 73 -6.82 -3.00 3.61
CA LEU A 73 -5.97 -3.31 2.46
C LEU A 73 -5.54 -4.77 2.41
N LYS A 74 -5.58 -5.51 3.53
CA LYS A 74 -5.14 -6.90 3.61
C LYS A 74 -5.94 -7.80 2.67
N ASP A 75 -7.24 -7.56 2.55
CA ASP A 75 -8.10 -8.29 1.62
C ASP A 75 -7.71 -8.01 0.15
N ASN A 76 -7.29 -6.78 -0.14
CA ASN A 76 -6.74 -6.40 -1.45
C ASN A 76 -5.32 -6.98 -1.68
N LEU A 77 -4.52 -7.14 -0.63
CA LEU A 77 -3.17 -7.73 -0.71
C LEU A 77 -3.21 -9.25 -0.91
N ASP A 78 -4.14 -9.97 -0.26
CA ASP A 78 -4.28 -11.42 -0.42
C ASP A 78 -5.00 -11.79 -1.73
N GLY A 79 -5.87 -10.92 -2.26
CA GLY A 79 -6.55 -11.12 -3.54
C GLY A 79 -5.69 -10.90 -4.80
N GLN A 80 -4.51 -10.27 -4.67
CA GLN A 80 -3.66 -9.88 -5.82
C GLN A 80 -2.55 -10.87 -6.20
N GLN A 81 -2.70 -12.18 -5.92
CA GLN A 81 -1.84 -13.19 -6.56
C GLN A 81 -2.22 -13.52 -8.02
N SER A 82 -3.27 -12.95 -8.62
CA SER A 82 -3.81 -13.49 -9.89
C SER A 82 -3.92 -12.56 -11.11
N LYS A 83 -3.49 -11.29 -11.10
CA LYS A 83 -3.75 -10.37 -12.25
C LYS A 83 -2.60 -9.50 -12.77
N GLN A 84 -1.34 -9.86 -12.57
CA GLN A 84 -0.21 -9.24 -13.29
C GLN A 84 0.65 -10.25 -14.07
N ARG A 85 0.04 -11.04 -14.96
CA ARG A 85 0.75 -11.75 -16.05
C ARG A 85 -0.08 -11.87 -17.32
N LYS A 86 -0.56 -10.76 -17.89
CA LYS A 86 -1.06 -10.75 -19.28
C LYS A 86 -0.83 -9.43 -20.02
N ILE A 87 0.39 -8.90 -20.06
CA ILE A 87 0.76 -7.92 -21.10
C ILE A 87 2.21 -8.18 -21.56
N SER A 88 2.38 -9.11 -22.50
CA SER A 88 3.48 -9.11 -23.50
C SER A 88 3.38 -10.34 -24.43
N LYS A 89 2.31 -10.44 -25.24
CA LYS A 89 2.24 -11.37 -26.39
C LYS A 89 1.95 -10.69 -27.72
N SER A 90 2.01 -9.36 -27.79
CA SER A 90 1.70 -8.59 -29.01
C SER A 90 2.91 -8.18 -29.86
N ARG A 91 4.17 -8.53 -29.51
CA ARG A 91 5.36 -8.15 -30.32
C ARG A 91 6.04 -9.27 -31.12
N ALA A 92 5.58 -10.53 -31.06
CA ALA A 92 6.24 -11.65 -31.72
C ALA A 92 5.58 -12.15 -33.03
N LYS A 93 4.71 -11.35 -33.66
CA LYS A 93 4.01 -11.74 -34.92
C LYS A 93 4.33 -10.88 -36.14
N ASN A 94 5.44 -10.14 -36.16
CA ASN A 94 5.83 -9.38 -37.35
C ASN A 94 7.30 -9.59 -37.78
N ALA A 95 7.80 -10.83 -37.64
CA ALA A 95 9.13 -11.22 -38.13
C ALA A 95 9.07 -12.37 -39.16
N LYS A 96 7.89 -12.71 -39.67
CA LYS A 96 7.69 -13.75 -40.70
C LYS A 96 6.59 -13.34 -41.68
N SER A 97 6.82 -12.28 -42.43
CA SER A 97 6.16 -12.01 -43.73
C SER A 97 6.83 -10.79 -44.36
N GLY A 98 7.86 -11.07 -45.13
CA GLY A 98 8.59 -10.10 -45.94
C GLY A 98 9.49 -10.93 -46.84
N GLN A 99 8.87 -11.45 -47.91
CA GLN A 99 9.55 -12.05 -49.06
C GLN A 99 10.53 -11.06 -49.68
#